data_AF-A0A6C1SW19-F1
#
_entry.id   AF-A0A6C1SW19-F1
#
_cell.length_a   1.000
_cell.length_b   1.000
_cell.length_c   1.000
_cell.angle_alpha   90.00
_cell.angle_beta   90.00
_cell.angle_gamma   90.00
#
_symmetry.space_group_name_H-M   'P 1'
#
loop_
_entity.id
_entity.type
_entity.pdbx_description
1 polymer ?
#
loop_
_entity_poly.entity_id
_entity_poly.type
_entity_poly.pdbx_seq_one_letter_code
_entity_poly.pdbx_strand_id
1 'polypeptide(L)'
;DGGSWTNSISWVKGYDDVMSAMERASAHFNEAVLKPGQPTHEDRYRKALFYLLTSQTSCYRYWGQGMWTDYGQELCRRVEEIIRHDYAS
;
A
#
# COMPACT_ATOMS: atom_id res chain seq x y z
N ASP A 1 8.54 -9.79 -17.84
CA ASP A 1 9.00 -10.26 -16.51
C ASP A 1 8.05 -11.28 -15.92
N GLY A 2 8.23 -12.53 -16.37
CA GLY A 2 7.50 -13.70 -15.92
C GLY A 2 8.28 -14.42 -14.82
N GLY A 3 7.90 -14.17 -13.58
CA GLY A 3 8.48 -14.81 -12.38
C GLY A 3 7.41 -15.40 -11.45
N SER A 4 6.27 -15.82 -11.97
CA SER A 4 5.18 -16.40 -11.20
C SER A 4 4.79 -17.77 -11.77
N TRP A 5 4.41 -18.69 -10.89
CA TRP A 5 4.10 -20.09 -11.19
C TRP A 5 2.89 -20.27 -12.13
N THR A 6 2.18 -19.18 -12.46
CA THR A 6 1.17 -19.13 -13.53
C THR A 6 1.74 -18.32 -14.69
N ASN A 7 2.42 -18.99 -15.62
CA ASN A 7 3.24 -18.43 -16.70
C ASN A 7 2.44 -17.67 -17.80
N SER A 8 1.26 -17.13 -17.48
CA SER A 8 0.32 -16.49 -18.43
C SER A 8 -0.37 -15.22 -17.90
N ILE A 9 -0.16 -14.82 -16.64
CA ILE A 9 -0.80 -13.64 -16.05
C ILE A 9 0.25 -12.56 -15.79
N SER A 10 0.03 -11.35 -16.34
CA SER A 10 0.83 -10.18 -15.97
C SER A 10 0.37 -9.66 -14.62
N TRP A 11 1.31 -9.54 -13.68
CA TRP A 11 1.05 -9.03 -12.32
C TRP A 11 1.12 -7.51 -12.22
N VAL A 12 1.37 -6.85 -13.35
CA VAL A 12 1.64 -5.41 -13.46
C VAL A 12 0.72 -4.79 -14.51
N LYS A 13 0.69 -5.36 -15.73
CA LYS A 13 -0.09 -4.79 -16.85
C LYS A 13 -1.58 -4.87 -16.54
N GLY A 14 -2.24 -3.71 -16.50
CA GLY A 14 -3.68 -3.61 -16.23
C GLY A 14 -4.03 -3.47 -14.75
N TYR A 15 -3.05 -3.29 -13.86
CA TYR A 15 -3.23 -3.01 -12.42
C TYR A 15 -2.58 -1.69 -11.99
N ASP A 16 -2.41 -0.77 -12.94
CA ASP A 16 -1.74 0.51 -12.71
C ASP A 16 -2.42 1.34 -11.62
N ASP A 17 -3.72 1.17 -11.45
CA ASP A 17 -4.54 1.83 -10.45
C ASP A 17 -4.14 1.45 -9.01
N VAL A 18 -4.17 0.16 -8.67
CA VAL A 18 -3.79 -0.33 -7.34
C VAL A 18 -2.28 -0.22 -7.13
N MET A 19 -1.48 -0.42 -8.18
CA MET A 19 -0.02 -0.30 -8.09
C MET A 19 0.41 1.15 -7.81
N SER A 20 -0.18 2.12 -8.49
CA SER A 20 0.08 3.53 -8.24
C SER A 20 -0.42 3.97 -6.86
N ALA A 21 -1.50 3.36 -6.34
CA ALA A 21 -1.95 3.61 -4.97
C ALA A 21 -0.93 3.08 -3.94
N MET A 22 -0.43 1.86 -4.15
CA MET A 22 0.59 1.23 -3.29
C MET A 22 1.88 2.04 -3.27
N GLU A 23 2.37 2.46 -4.44
CA GLU A 23 3.61 3.24 -4.55
C GLU A 23 3.49 4.60 -3.84
N ARG A 24 2.39 5.33 -4.07
CA ARG A 24 2.15 6.62 -3.42
C ARG A 24 2.10 6.49 -1.89
N ALA A 25 1.36 5.51 -1.38
CA ALA A 25 1.26 5.28 0.06
C ALA A 25 2.62 4.94 0.68
N SER A 26 3.42 4.11 0.01
CA SER A 26 4.79 3.76 0.44
C SER A 26 5.71 4.98 0.45
N ALA A 27 5.68 5.79 -0.61
CA ALA A 27 6.48 7.01 -0.70
C ALA A 27 6.10 8.02 0.39
N HIS A 28 4.79 8.26 0.59
CA HIS A 28 4.33 9.21 1.60
C HIS A 28 4.67 8.74 3.03
N PHE A 29 4.53 7.44 3.30
CA PHE A 29 4.94 6.86 4.59
C PHE A 29 6.44 7.05 4.83
N ASN A 30 7.27 6.85 3.79
CA ASN A 30 8.70 7.10 3.90
C ASN A 30 9.01 8.57 4.24
N GLU A 31 8.38 9.52 3.56
CA GLU A 31 8.63 10.95 3.78
C GLU A 31 8.13 11.45 5.14
N ALA A 32 6.94 11.04 5.55
CA ALA A 32 6.29 11.58 6.75
C ALA A 32 6.62 10.79 8.03
N VAL A 33 6.97 9.51 7.92
CA VAL A 33 7.12 8.62 9.08
C VAL A 33 8.56 8.12 9.24
N LEU A 34 9.16 7.56 8.19
CA LEU A 34 10.50 6.95 8.29
C LEU A 34 11.62 7.99 8.32
N LYS A 35 11.65 8.92 7.36
CA LYS A 35 12.69 9.96 7.26
C LYS A 35 12.77 10.85 8.50
N PRO A 36 11.65 11.30 9.11
CA PRO A 36 11.70 12.09 10.34
C PRO A 36 12.07 11.27 11.58
N GLY A 37 12.11 9.94 11.48
CA GLY A 37 12.44 9.05 12.59
C GLY A 37 11.33 8.97 13.64
N GLN A 38 10.07 8.89 13.22
CA GLN A 38 8.94 8.85 14.15
C GLN A 38 9.03 7.65 15.11
N PRO A 39 8.64 7.80 16.40
CA PRO A 39 8.82 6.72 17.37
C PRO A 39 7.96 5.50 17.08
N THR A 40 8.61 4.33 16.99
CA THR A 40 7.95 3.07 16.57
C THR A 40 7.03 2.44 17.61
N HIS A 41 7.09 2.93 18.85
CA HIS A 41 6.24 2.46 19.95
C HIS A 41 4.87 3.15 19.99
N GLU A 42 4.69 4.23 19.22
CA GLU A 42 3.43 4.96 19.16
C GLU A 42 2.35 4.20 18.38
N ASP A 43 1.10 4.32 18.84
CA ASP A 43 -0.04 3.67 18.21
C ASP A 43 -0.26 4.14 16.77
N ARG A 44 -0.07 5.44 16.49
CA ARG A 44 -0.16 5.99 15.12
C ARG A 44 0.85 5.34 14.17
N TYR A 45 2.07 5.07 14.64
CA TYR A 45 3.11 4.42 13.83
C TYR A 45 2.71 2.98 13.49
N ARG A 46 2.34 2.22 14.53
CA ARG A 46 1.97 0.81 14.37
C ARG A 46 0.73 0.65 13.50
N LYS A 47 -0.25 1.54 13.66
CA LYS A 47 -1.47 1.57 12.84
C LYS A 47 -1.14 1.87 11.38
N ALA A 48 -0.38 2.94 11.10
CA ALA A 48 0.03 3.29 9.74
C ALA A 48 0.82 2.14 9.08
N LEU A 49 1.78 1.56 9.79
CA LEU A 49 2.58 0.44 9.31
C LEU A 49 1.74 -0.80 9.02
N PHE A 50 0.78 -1.14 9.89
CA PHE A 50 -0.11 -2.28 9.68
C PHE A 50 -0.91 -2.17 8.39
N TYR A 51 -1.56 -1.01 8.16
CA TYR A 51 -2.31 -0.76 6.93
C TYR A 51 -1.40 -0.74 5.70
N LEU A 52 -0.19 -0.17 5.82
CA LEU A 52 0.79 -0.18 4.74
C LEU A 52 1.15 -1.62 4.36
N LEU A 53 1.64 -2.43 5.30
CA LEU A 53 2.05 -3.81 5.00
C LEU A 53 0.91 -4.65 4.45
N THR A 54 -0.31 -4.47 4.96
CA THR A 54 -1.49 -5.17 4.45
C THR A 54 -1.79 -4.75 3.01
N SER A 55 -1.66 -3.47 2.68
CA SER A 55 -1.89 -2.97 1.31
C SER A 55 -0.89 -3.50 0.28
N GLN A 56 0.33 -3.91 0.67
CA GLN A 56 1.38 -4.28 -0.28
C GLN A 56 1.31 -5.72 -0.79
N THR A 57 0.35 -6.53 -0.33
CA THR A 57 0.25 -7.92 -0.78
C THR A 57 -0.10 -8.02 -2.28
N SER A 58 0.52 -8.98 -2.98
CA SER A 58 0.21 -9.28 -4.36
C SER A 58 -1.15 -9.95 -4.54
N CYS A 59 -1.76 -10.48 -3.47
CA CYS A 59 -3.06 -11.18 -3.50
C CYS A 59 -4.18 -10.36 -4.15
N TYR A 60 -4.14 -9.02 -4.05
CA TYR A 60 -5.14 -8.15 -4.65
C TYR A 60 -5.21 -8.23 -6.18
N ARG A 61 -4.12 -8.67 -6.81
CA ARG A 61 -4.02 -8.81 -8.27
C ARG A 61 -4.16 -10.25 -8.75
N TYR A 62 -4.31 -11.21 -7.83
CA TYR A 62 -4.38 -12.64 -8.15
C TYR A 62 -5.69 -13.02 -8.85
N TRP A 63 -6.79 -12.37 -8.48
CA TRP A 63 -8.14 -12.73 -8.92
C TRP A 63 -8.70 -11.86 -10.05
N GLY A 64 -7.88 -11.03 -10.70
CA GLY A 64 -8.37 -10.05 -11.66
C GLY A 64 -8.66 -8.68 -11.03
N GLN A 65 -9.13 -7.77 -11.87
CA GLN A 65 -9.63 -6.46 -11.48
C GLN A 65 -10.98 -6.55 -10.73
N GLY A 66 -11.30 -5.51 -9.95
CA GLY A 66 -12.58 -5.35 -9.25
C GLY A 66 -12.42 -5.43 -7.73
N MET A 67 -13.26 -6.22 -7.06
CA MET A 67 -13.38 -6.19 -5.59
C MET A 67 -12.04 -6.26 -4.85
N TRP A 68 -11.12 -7.12 -5.28
CA TRP A 68 -9.82 -7.26 -4.63
C TRP A 68 -8.88 -6.08 -4.86
N THR A 69 -8.84 -5.51 -6.06
CA THR A 69 -8.05 -4.31 -6.35
C THR A 69 -8.62 -3.10 -5.61
N ASP A 70 -9.94 -3.00 -5.50
CA ASP A 70 -10.63 -1.95 -4.72
C ASP A 70 -10.28 -2.05 -3.23
N TYR A 71 -10.23 -3.26 -2.66
CA TYR A 71 -9.77 -3.47 -1.28
C TYR A 71 -8.32 -3.03 -1.08
N GLY A 72 -7.42 -3.36 -2.03
CA GLY A 72 -6.04 -2.91 -2.00
C GLY A 72 -5.94 -1.38 -1.99
N GLN A 73 -6.70 -0.72 -2.86
CA GLN A 73 -6.76 0.74 -2.95
C GLN A 73 -7.33 1.38 -1.68
N GLU A 74 -8.36 0.80 -1.07
CA GLU A 74 -8.94 1.30 0.19
C GLU A 74 -7.93 1.24 1.33
N LEU A 75 -7.10 0.19 1.41
CA LEU A 75 -6.05 0.12 2.41
C LEU A 75 -4.96 1.19 2.16
N CYS A 76 -4.57 1.43 0.91
CA CYS A 76 -3.69 2.54 0.57
C CYS A 76 -4.30 3.90 0.97
N ARG A 77 -5.60 4.10 0.72
CA ARG A 77 -6.33 5.32 1.13
C ARG A 77 -6.30 5.52 2.65
N ARG A 78 -6.42 4.45 3.44
CA ARG A 78 -6.33 4.51 4.91
C ARG A 78 -4.93 4.86 5.40
N VAL A 79 -3.87 4.34 4.78
CA VAL A 79 -2.49 4.74 5.10
C VAL A 79 -2.33 6.24 4.90
N GLU A 80 -2.74 6.73 3.74
CA GLU A 80 -2.73 8.14 3.38
C GLU A 80 -3.52 9.02 4.35
N GLU A 81 -4.71 8.56 4.77
CA GLU A 81 -5.54 9.25 5.75
C GLU A 81 -4.84 9.33 7.12
N ILE A 82 -4.28 8.21 7.61
CA ILE A 82 -3.53 8.20 8.87
C ILE A 82 -2.32 9.15 8.79
N ILE A 83 -1.57 9.15 7.69
CA ILE A 83 -0.43 10.05 7.51
C ILE A 83 -0.89 11.52 7.56
N ARG A 84 -1.93 11.88 6.82
CA ARG A 84 -2.43 13.26 6.78
C ARG A 84 -3.06 13.74 8.09
N HIS A 85 -3.65 12.85 8.89
CA HIS A 85 -4.28 13.24 10.15
C HIS A 85 -3.31 13.19 11.33
N ASP A 86 -2.47 12.16 11.43
CA ASP A 86 -1.66 11.89 12.62
C ASP A 86 -0.22 12.41 12.48
N TYR A 87 0.20 12.78 11.26
CA TYR A 87 1.55 13.26 10.93
C TYR A 87 1.55 14.57 10.11
N ALA A 88 0.42 15.26 9.97
CA ALA A 88 0.43 16.62 9.46
C ALA A 88 1.18 17.54 10.44
N SER A 89 2.21 18.22 9.91
CA SER A 89 2.95 19.28 10.58
C SER A 89 2.15 20.58 10.64
#